data_AF-A0A957DWU2-F1
#
_entry.id   AF-A0A957DWU2-F1
#
_cell.length_a   1.000
_cell.length_b   1.000
_cell.length_c   1.000
_cell.angle_alpha   90.00
_cell.angle_beta   90.00
_cell.angle_gamma   90.00
#
_symmetry.space_group_name_H-M   'P 1'
#
loop_
_entity.id
_entity.type
_entity.pdbx_description
1 polymer ?
#
loop_
_entity_poly.entity_id
_entity_poly.type
_entity_poly.pdbx_seq_one_letter_code
_entity_poly.pdbx_strand_id
1 'polypeptide(L)'
;QSPLARVYDLGGYILLLGVGYGNNTSFHLAEGRAGAGEIIRQGAPIWLNGRRVWQWFESIDYDDELFPQIGADFEQVNPVSIGTVGLAECRLFHQKTAVDFATDWLRNHASG
;
A
#
# COMPACT_ATOMS: atom_id res chain seq x y z
N GLN A 1 10.84 8.38 1.21
CA GLN A 1 10.16 9.14 0.13
C GLN A 1 9.79 8.14 -0.96
N SER A 2 8.53 8.09 -1.38
CA SER A 2 8.04 7.20 -2.46
C SER A 2 6.94 7.90 -3.25
N PRO A 3 6.62 7.45 -4.48
CA PRO A 3 5.48 7.98 -5.23
C PRO A 3 4.16 7.90 -4.45
N LEU A 4 3.98 6.84 -3.65
CA LEU A 4 2.79 6.66 -2.80
C LEU A 4 2.65 7.80 -1.78
N ALA A 5 3.75 8.22 -1.15
CA ALA A 5 3.74 9.36 -0.22
C ALA A 5 3.39 10.67 -0.94
N ARG A 6 3.82 10.84 -2.20
CA ARG A 6 3.47 12.03 -2.98
C ARG A 6 1.99 12.07 -3.35
N VAL A 7 1.38 10.93 -3.72
CA VAL A 7 -0.07 10.82 -3.95
C VAL A 7 -0.83 11.17 -2.66
N TYR A 8 -0.31 10.74 -1.51
CA TYR A 8 -0.91 11.01 -0.19
C TYR A 8 -0.91 12.52 0.11
N ASP A 9 0.23 13.18 -0.08
CA ASP A 9 0.37 14.62 0.16
C ASP A 9 -0.50 15.47 -0.77
N LEU A 10 -0.80 14.96 -1.97
CA LEU A 10 -1.65 15.61 -2.96
C LEU A 10 -3.15 15.31 -2.79
N GLY A 11 -3.54 14.49 -1.81
CA GLY A 11 -4.93 14.12 -1.59
C GLY A 11 -5.51 13.23 -2.70
N GLY A 12 -4.68 12.39 -3.31
CA GLY A 12 -5.08 11.53 -4.42
C GLY A 12 -6.09 10.43 -4.05
N TYR A 13 -6.55 9.72 -5.08
CA TYR A 13 -7.52 8.63 -4.99
C TYR A 13 -6.91 7.31 -5.46
N ILE A 14 -7.49 6.20 -4.97
CA ILE A 14 -7.23 4.84 -5.43
C ILE A 14 -8.45 4.37 -6.20
N LEU A 15 -8.25 3.84 -7.41
CA LEU A 15 -9.25 3.10 -8.17
C LEU A 15 -8.83 1.64 -8.25
N LEU A 16 -9.60 0.75 -7.65
CA LEU A 16 -9.51 -0.69 -7.86
C LEU A 16 -10.50 -1.06 -8.97
N LEU A 17 -10.00 -1.51 -10.11
CA LEU A 17 -10.78 -1.83 -11.31
C LEU A 17 -10.77 -3.34 -11.55
N GLY A 18 -11.80 -4.05 -11.09
CA GLY A 18 -11.87 -5.52 -11.21
C GLY A 18 -10.88 -6.28 -10.34
N VAL A 19 -10.27 -5.61 -9.35
CA VAL A 19 -9.33 -6.20 -8.40
C VAL A 19 -9.75 -5.88 -6.96
N GLY A 20 -9.37 -6.75 -6.03
CA GLY A 20 -9.58 -6.53 -4.59
C GLY A 20 -8.44 -5.78 -3.92
N TYR A 21 -8.57 -5.55 -2.62
CA TYR A 21 -7.61 -4.81 -1.80
C TYR A 21 -6.22 -5.45 -1.70
N GLY A 22 -6.08 -6.76 -1.94
CA GLY A 22 -4.77 -7.41 -2.07
C GLY A 22 -3.88 -6.78 -3.16
N ASN A 23 -4.45 -6.03 -4.10
CA ASN A 23 -3.70 -5.32 -5.14
C ASN A 23 -3.51 -3.82 -4.82
N ASN A 24 -3.84 -3.36 -3.61
CA ASN A 24 -3.74 -1.97 -3.23
C ASN A 24 -2.33 -1.63 -2.71
N THR A 25 -1.42 -1.34 -3.63
CA THR A 25 -0.01 -0.98 -3.33
C THR A 25 0.12 0.21 -2.35
N SER A 26 -0.91 1.06 -2.21
CA SER A 26 -0.86 2.16 -1.24
C SER A 26 -0.79 1.69 0.21
N PHE A 27 -1.22 0.48 0.53
CA PHE A 27 -1.09 -0.06 1.88
C PHE A 27 0.36 -0.33 2.30
N HIS A 28 1.30 -0.50 1.36
CA HIS A 28 2.73 -0.52 1.70
C HIS A 28 3.24 0.79 2.32
N LEU A 29 2.60 1.92 1.99
CA LEU A 29 2.91 3.17 2.68
C LEU A 29 2.47 3.14 4.15
N ALA A 30 1.38 2.41 4.45
CA ALA A 30 0.90 2.24 5.81
C ALA A 30 1.82 1.33 6.62
N GLU A 31 2.32 0.23 6.07
CA GLU A 31 3.31 -0.66 6.72
C GLU A 31 4.54 0.13 7.19
N GLY A 32 5.13 0.94 6.30
CA GLY A 32 6.28 1.77 6.65
C GLY A 32 6.00 2.88 7.66
N ARG A 33 4.75 3.35 7.78
CA ARG A 33 4.34 4.33 8.81
C ARG A 33 3.98 3.68 10.14
N ALA A 34 3.46 2.47 10.08
CA ALA A 34 3.14 1.66 11.24
C ALA A 34 4.40 1.09 11.89
N GLY A 35 5.49 0.95 11.12
CA GLY A 35 6.65 0.17 11.54
C GLY A 35 6.34 -1.33 11.53
N ALA A 36 5.43 -1.75 10.66
CA ALA A 36 5.08 -3.16 10.46
C ALA A 36 6.07 -3.80 9.49
N GLY A 37 6.50 -5.03 9.81
CA GLY A 37 7.47 -5.80 9.02
C GLY A 37 8.93 -5.63 9.48
N GLU A 38 9.74 -6.65 9.20
CA GLU A 38 11.18 -6.62 9.48
C GLU A 38 11.93 -5.81 8.42
N ILE A 39 13.04 -5.18 8.81
CA ILE A 39 13.95 -4.55 7.84
C ILE A 39 14.88 -5.64 7.30
N ILE A 40 14.79 -5.89 6.01
CA ILE A 40 15.60 -6.87 5.29
C ILE A 40 16.59 -6.18 4.34
N ARG A 41 17.71 -6.87 4.10
CA ARG A 41 18.71 -6.42 3.13
C ARG A 41 18.43 -7.03 1.76
N GLN A 42 18.18 -6.17 0.78
CA GLN A 42 17.91 -6.55 -0.60
C GLN A 42 19.02 -6.04 -1.54
N GLY A 43 19.12 -6.66 -2.72
CA GLY A 43 20.07 -6.29 -3.75
C GLY A 43 19.40 -6.19 -5.11
N ALA A 44 19.73 -5.15 -5.87
CA ALA A 44 19.25 -4.97 -7.23
C ALA A 44 20.35 -4.45 -8.16
N PRO A 45 20.34 -4.83 -9.45
CA PRO A 45 21.22 -4.22 -10.43
C PRO A 45 20.73 -2.83 -10.80
N ILE A 46 21.60 -1.82 -10.67
CA ILE A 46 21.32 -0.44 -11.07
C ILE A 46 22.37 0.05 -12.07
N TRP A 47 22.00 1.06 -12.86
CA TRP A 47 22.97 1.83 -13.64
C TRP A 47 23.50 2.98 -12.79
N LEU A 48 24.81 3.02 -12.57
CA LEU A 48 25.50 4.10 -11.87
C LEU A 48 26.69 4.55 -12.72
N ASN A 49 26.71 5.84 -13.10
CA ASN A 49 27.76 6.45 -13.92
C ASN A 49 28.08 5.63 -15.20
N GLY A 50 27.05 5.17 -15.90
CA GLY A 50 27.20 4.42 -17.16
C GLY A 50 27.65 2.98 -17.02
N ARG A 51 27.66 2.40 -15.80
CA ARG A 51 27.99 0.99 -15.56
C ARG A 51 26.89 0.29 -14.76
N ARG A 52 26.66 -0.99 -15.05
CA ARG A 52 25.77 -1.85 -14.25
C ARG A 52 26.49 -2.26 -12.96
N VAL A 53 25.89 -1.95 -11.82
CA VAL A 53 26.42 -2.26 -10.48
C VAL A 53 25.34 -3.00 -9.68
N TRP A 54 25.76 -4.02 -8.92
CA TRP A 54 24.89 -4.63 -7.92
C TRP A 54 24.88 -3.76 -6.66
N GLN A 55 23.75 -3.14 -6.35
CA GLN A 55 23.60 -2.26 -5.20
C GLN A 55 22.78 -2.96 -4.11
N TRP A 56 23.33 -3.00 -2.90
CA TRP A 56 22.61 -3.43 -1.70
C TRP A 56 21.87 -2.24 -1.08
N PHE A 57 20.67 -2.48 -0.57
CA PHE A 57 19.85 -1.51 0.15
C PHE A 57 18.98 -2.22 1.21
N GLU A 58 18.39 -1.43 2.11
CA GLU A 58 17.45 -1.92 3.12
C GLU A 58 16.02 -1.61 2.68
N SER A 59 15.11 -2.54 2.94
CA SER A 59 13.67 -2.38 2.72
C SER A 59 12.89 -3.07 3.82
N ILE A 60 11.62 -2.69 3.98
CA ILE A 60 10.68 -3.48 4.76
C ILE A 60 10.40 -4.77 3.98
N ASP A 61 10.27 -5.88 4.69
CA ASP A 61 9.70 -7.10 4.14
C ASP A 61 8.19 -6.91 4.04
N TYR A 62 7.74 -6.56 2.84
CA TYR A 62 6.35 -6.21 2.58
C TYR A 62 5.49 -7.47 2.51
N ASP A 63 4.37 -7.47 3.23
CA ASP A 63 3.41 -8.58 3.26
C ASP A 63 2.00 -8.08 2.92
N ASP A 64 1.46 -8.54 1.80
CA ASP A 64 0.14 -8.16 1.31
C ASP A 64 -0.99 -9.12 1.75
N GLU A 65 -0.69 -10.17 2.53
CA GLU A 65 -1.68 -11.15 3.00
C GLU A 65 -2.79 -10.50 3.84
N LEU A 66 -2.46 -9.42 4.58
CA LEU A 66 -3.40 -8.69 5.43
C LEU A 66 -4.23 -7.66 4.66
N PHE A 67 -3.85 -7.30 3.43
CA PHE A 67 -4.49 -6.21 2.69
C PHE A 67 -5.97 -6.47 2.37
N PRO A 68 -6.40 -7.68 2.00
CA PRO A 68 -7.83 -8.00 1.88
C PRO A 68 -8.62 -7.72 3.16
N GLN A 69 -8.09 -8.07 4.32
CA GLN A 69 -8.76 -7.87 5.62
C GLN A 69 -8.80 -6.38 6.00
N ILE A 70 -7.68 -5.67 5.85
CA ILE A 70 -7.61 -4.21 6.05
C ILE A 70 -8.65 -3.50 5.18
N GLY A 71 -8.76 -3.92 3.91
CA GLY A 71 -9.74 -3.40 2.98
C GLY A 71 -11.19 -3.65 3.39
N ALA A 72 -11.49 -4.86 3.83
CA ALA A 72 -12.83 -5.22 4.31
C ALA A 72 -13.24 -4.41 5.56
N ASP A 73 -12.32 -4.22 6.51
CA ASP A 73 -12.58 -3.41 7.71
C ASP A 73 -12.65 -1.91 7.38
N PHE A 74 -11.86 -1.45 6.40
CA PHE A 74 -11.89 -0.07 5.91
C PHE A 74 -13.26 0.29 5.35
N GLU A 75 -13.87 -0.57 4.53
CA GLU A 75 -15.19 -0.35 3.92
C GLU A 75 -16.33 -0.25 4.94
N GLN A 76 -16.18 -0.86 6.12
CA GLN A 76 -17.22 -0.82 7.15
C GLN A 76 -17.34 0.55 7.83
N VAL A 77 -16.26 1.32 7.86
CA VAL A 77 -16.18 2.57 8.63
C VAL A 77 -15.82 3.80 7.79
N ASN A 78 -15.43 3.63 6.52
CA ASN A 78 -15.09 4.72 5.61
C ASN A 78 -15.92 4.68 4.33
N PRO A 79 -16.23 5.85 3.74
CA PRO A 79 -16.96 5.90 2.49
C PRO A 79 -16.11 5.38 1.32
N VAL A 80 -16.67 4.42 0.58
CA VAL A 80 -16.11 3.88 -0.67
C VAL A 80 -17.18 3.95 -1.75
N SER A 81 -16.84 4.54 -2.91
CA SER A 81 -17.73 4.50 -4.07
C SER A 81 -17.55 3.17 -4.79
N ILE A 82 -18.60 2.35 -4.77
CA ILE A 82 -18.63 1.04 -5.44
C ILE A 82 -19.53 1.13 -6.67
N GLY A 83 -19.06 0.60 -7.79
CA GLY A 83 -19.80 0.59 -9.06
C GLY A 83 -19.19 -0.39 -10.04
N THR A 84 -19.66 -0.38 -11.30
CA THR A 84 -19.14 -1.26 -12.34
C THR A 84 -18.56 -0.48 -13.52
N VAL A 85 -17.51 -1.02 -14.12
CA VAL A 85 -17.01 -0.62 -15.44
C VAL A 85 -17.06 -1.86 -16.33
N GLY A 86 -18.05 -1.92 -17.21
CA GLY A 86 -18.40 -3.16 -17.90
C GLY A 86 -18.90 -4.21 -16.90
N LEU A 87 -18.24 -5.37 -16.85
CA LEU A 87 -18.55 -6.46 -15.90
C LEU A 87 -17.68 -6.40 -14.63
N ALA A 88 -16.72 -5.48 -14.54
CA ALA A 88 -15.81 -5.40 -13.42
C ALA A 88 -16.40 -4.57 -12.28
N GLU A 89 -16.49 -5.15 -11.08
CA GLU A 89 -16.75 -4.38 -9.86
C GLU A 89 -15.54 -3.50 -9.54
N CYS A 90 -15.81 -2.25 -9.18
CA CYS A 90 -14.82 -1.21 -8.98
C CYS A 90 -15.03 -0.49 -7.66
N ARG A 91 -13.93 -0.02 -7.07
CA ARG A 91 -13.92 0.78 -5.84
C ARG A 91 -13.11 2.06 -6.06
N LEU A 92 -13.64 3.21 -5.68
CA LEU A 92 -12.96 4.49 -5.68
C LEU A 92 -13.01 5.13 -4.29
N PHE A 93 -11.85 5.50 -3.75
CA PHE A 93 -11.73 6.07 -2.41
C PHE A 93 -10.46 6.93 -2.26
N HIS A 94 -10.44 7.80 -1.24
CA HIS A 94 -9.27 8.64 -0.97
C HIS A 94 -8.10 7.81 -0.46
N GLN A 95 -6.93 7.99 -1.09
CA GLN A 95 -5.72 7.27 -0.71
C GLN A 95 -5.28 7.64 0.71
N LYS A 96 -5.39 8.91 1.08
CA LYS A 96 -5.04 9.41 2.41
C LYS A 96 -5.82 8.69 3.52
N THR A 97 -7.14 8.67 3.41
CA THR A 97 -8.02 8.00 4.38
C THR A 97 -7.72 6.51 4.50
N ALA A 98 -7.48 5.84 3.37
CA ALA A 98 -7.14 4.41 3.36
C ALA A 98 -5.77 4.12 4.02
N VAL A 99 -4.75 4.95 3.74
CA VAL A 99 -3.41 4.79 4.33
C VAL A 99 -3.44 5.09 5.83
N ASP A 100 -4.15 6.13 6.26
CA ASP A 100 -4.26 6.49 7.68
C ASP A 100 -4.98 5.37 8.45
N PHE A 101 -6.11 4.88 7.93
CA PHE A 101 -6.83 3.74 8.51
C PHE A 101 -5.95 2.50 8.59
N ALA A 102 -5.28 2.11 7.49
CA ALA A 102 -4.42 0.94 7.47
C ALA A 102 -3.24 1.05 8.43
N THR A 103 -2.69 2.26 8.62
CA THR A 103 -1.59 2.50 9.56
C THR A 103 -2.02 2.21 10.99
N ASP A 104 -3.20 2.70 11.38
CA ASP A 104 -3.75 2.46 12.71
C ASP A 104 -4.21 1.00 12.89
N TRP A 105 -4.80 0.40 11.85
CA TRP A 105 -5.18 -1.01 11.84
C TRP A 105 -3.97 -1.90 12.11
N LEU A 106 -2.86 -1.68 11.40
CA LEU A 106 -1.62 -2.45 11.55
C LEU A 106 -1.02 -2.29 12.95
N ARG A 107 -1.00 -1.06 13.52
CA ARG A 107 -0.50 -0.84 14.89
C ARG A 107 -1.31 -1.57 15.96
N ASN A 108 -2.61 -1.74 15.74
CA ASN A 108 -3.51 -2.39 16.68
C ASN A 108 -3.56 -3.92 16.52
N HIS A 109 -3.08 -4.46 15.40
CA HIS A 109 -3.05 -5.90 15.10
C HIS A 109 -1.62 -6.47 15.00
N ALA A 110 -0.59 -5.62 15.14
CA ALA A 110 0.79 -6.03 15.36
C ALA A 110 0.94 -6.58 16.80
N SER A 111 0.44 -7.79 17.00
CA SER A 111 0.63 -8.60 18.20
C SER A 111 0.67 -10.06 17.79
N GLY A 112 1.87 -10.52 17.43
CA GLY A 112 2.17 -11.91 17.07
C GLY A 112 3.65 -12.06 16.79
#